data_AF-A0A6A4P0C2-F1
#
_entry.id   AF-A0A6A4P0C2-F1
#
_cell.length_a   1.000
_cell.length_b   1.000
_cell.length_c   1.000
_cell.angle_alpha   90.00
_cell.angle_beta   90.00
_cell.angle_gamma   90.00
#
_symmetry.space_group_name_H-M   'P 1'
#
loop_
_entity.id
_entity.type
_entity.pdbx_description
1 polymer ?
#
loop_
_entity_poly.entity_id
_entity_poly.type
_entity_poly.pdbx_seq_one_letter_code
_entity_poly.pdbx_strand_id
1 'polypeptide(L)'
;MTTTFGNASSIQVLDALLCEYEKTIQGPGKWHKLAVFLQQSFEGPVLDLTRRLIDKVVSEKSSLTLKCQLIEDNLALLNKRMEASESEKSEYIKRYEDAMKDKKKLAEEYMNRITDLQANRHSLDGRYSSLLKTLDSTKQESIDWKRKYQQVLSRQKAEEDHTSSELAALRSRSSATEARLAAAREQSESSQQEAEEWKRKYDIAFREAKAALEKAAIVQERTSKQTHLREDALREEFSGTLIEREDEIKEKTSKIEHAERCLTTLNLELKAAESKIRSYEAQTSSLGLEIKELSERLKTENAKAQSFERDVMVFQQEKNHLEQKYRSEFQIFEDVQERCKNAEREAARATEVADKARAEAGMAQKEKSDMERIAMDRLAHIERAQRKIESLEREKYNVVDELNRVRDSENDALTRVSELEEKVEQREKDIDALLEKDGTNRRNNTQILEQLLETEREAHAQANNRAEALSIQLQSAQAKIDSLHQELTKFRLNERVSDSKLKNASHGKRLRIEDEIGDESMSPRIRGTKRAKSTSHPIGYTPPEDGSSFFECDDNIHSLQTTDDDYKKLTVQKLKLELIKHNYGDQLLELKNPKKDALLALYEKCVLQKS
;
A
#
# COMPACT_ATOMS: atom_id res chain seq x y z
N MET A 1 -53.02 -8.83 -40.77
CA MET A 1 -53.75 -9.78 -41.63
C MET A 1 -54.58 -8.98 -42.61
N THR A 2 -54.55 -9.32 -43.89
CA THR A 2 -55.25 -8.60 -44.98
C THR A 2 -56.66 -9.18 -45.18
N THR A 3 -57.69 -8.41 -44.81
CA THR A 3 -59.10 -8.79 -44.98
C THR A 3 -59.61 -8.46 -46.39
N THR A 4 -59.26 -9.29 -47.36
CA THR A 4 -59.84 -9.25 -48.71
C THR A 4 -61.22 -9.93 -48.72
N PHE A 5 -62.26 -9.20 -48.33
CA PHE A 5 -63.66 -9.62 -48.39
C PHE A 5 -64.53 -8.48 -48.94
N GLY A 6 -65.48 -8.81 -49.84
CA GLY A 6 -66.62 -7.93 -50.16
C GLY A 6 -66.89 -7.66 -51.65
N ASN A 7 -65.87 -7.48 -52.49
CA ASN A 7 -66.10 -6.89 -53.82
C ASN A 7 -66.73 -7.84 -54.87
N ALA A 8 -66.66 -9.15 -54.69
CA ALA A 8 -67.09 -10.12 -55.70
C ALA A 8 -68.62 -10.26 -55.82
N SER A 9 -69.34 -10.29 -54.68
CA SER A 9 -70.80 -10.51 -54.67
C SER A 9 -71.58 -9.28 -55.15
N SER A 10 -71.11 -8.07 -54.83
CA SER A 10 -71.76 -6.82 -55.26
C SER A 10 -71.83 -6.70 -56.78
N ILE A 11 -70.75 -7.06 -57.48
CA ILE A 11 -70.68 -7.03 -58.94
C ILE A 11 -71.67 -8.03 -59.55
N GLN A 12 -71.74 -9.26 -59.04
CA GLN A 12 -72.66 -10.29 -59.55
C GLN A 12 -74.14 -9.92 -59.35
N VAL A 13 -74.49 -9.29 -58.23
CA VAL A 13 -75.87 -8.80 -57.99
C VAL A 13 -76.21 -7.63 -58.92
N LEU A 14 -75.27 -6.72 -59.18
CA LEU A 14 -75.44 -5.63 -60.15
C LEU A 14 -75.58 -6.14 -61.59
N ASP A 15 -74.79 -7.12 -61.99
CA ASP A 15 -74.83 -7.71 -63.33
C ASP A 15 -76.18 -8.41 -63.59
N ALA A 16 -76.70 -9.13 -62.57
CA ALA A 16 -78.05 -9.71 -62.60
C ALA A 16 -79.16 -8.64 -62.67
N LEU A 17 -79.08 -7.58 -61.86
CA LEU A 17 -80.06 -6.48 -61.84
C LEU A 17 -80.06 -5.65 -63.13
N LEU A 18 -78.88 -5.41 -63.72
CA LEU A 18 -78.75 -4.82 -65.06
C LEU A 18 -79.37 -5.73 -66.12
N CYS A 19 -79.09 -7.04 -66.05
CA CYS A 19 -79.70 -8.05 -66.92
C CYS A 19 -81.23 -8.16 -66.80
N GLU A 20 -81.87 -7.70 -65.71
CA GLU A 20 -83.32 -7.59 -65.61
C GLU A 20 -83.84 -6.23 -66.11
N TYR A 21 -83.11 -5.15 -65.85
CA TYR A 21 -83.42 -3.81 -66.35
C TYR A 21 -83.39 -3.75 -67.90
N GLU A 22 -82.39 -4.37 -68.55
CA GLU A 22 -82.30 -4.37 -70.02
C GLU A 22 -83.47 -5.11 -70.70
N LYS A 23 -83.99 -6.17 -70.07
CA LYS A 23 -85.10 -6.98 -70.59
C LYS A 23 -86.45 -6.27 -70.52
N THR A 24 -86.61 -5.26 -69.67
CA THR A 24 -87.93 -4.72 -69.29
C THR A 24 -88.32 -3.40 -69.95
N ILE A 25 -87.44 -2.72 -70.70
CA ILE A 25 -87.71 -1.35 -71.18
C ILE A 25 -87.27 -1.09 -72.63
N GLN A 26 -88.22 -0.68 -73.47
CA GLN A 26 -87.99 0.00 -74.76
C GLN A 26 -88.60 1.42 -74.73
N GLY A 27 -87.87 2.43 -75.22
CA GLY A 27 -88.35 3.81 -75.33
C GLY A 27 -87.33 4.90 -74.97
N PRO A 28 -87.56 6.17 -75.36
CA PRO A 28 -86.58 7.26 -75.24
C PRO A 28 -86.28 7.71 -73.81
N GLY A 29 -87.13 7.37 -72.83
CA GLY A 29 -86.88 7.64 -71.40
C GLY A 29 -85.81 6.77 -70.74
N LYS A 30 -85.14 5.88 -71.48
CA LYS A 30 -84.19 4.87 -70.98
C LYS A 30 -83.14 5.44 -70.01
N TRP A 31 -82.49 6.55 -70.35
CA TRP A 31 -81.40 7.10 -69.54
C TRP A 31 -81.85 7.65 -68.18
N HIS A 32 -83.04 8.27 -68.10
CA HIS A 32 -83.59 8.73 -66.82
C HIS A 32 -83.99 7.56 -65.92
N LYS A 33 -84.65 6.53 -66.47
CA LYS A 33 -85.00 5.34 -65.68
C LYS A 33 -83.75 4.56 -65.23
N LEU A 34 -82.71 4.48 -66.05
CA LEU A 34 -81.45 3.83 -65.70
C LEU A 34 -80.70 4.63 -64.61
N ALA A 35 -80.65 5.96 -64.73
CA ALA A 35 -80.05 6.81 -63.71
C ALA A 35 -80.75 6.67 -62.35
N VAL A 36 -82.10 6.69 -62.32
CA VAL A 36 -82.87 6.48 -61.08
C VAL A 36 -82.70 5.07 -60.52
N PHE A 37 -82.70 4.04 -61.37
CA PHE A 37 -82.48 2.66 -60.97
C PHE A 37 -81.08 2.45 -60.35
N LEU A 38 -80.03 2.95 -61.01
CA LEU A 38 -78.66 2.91 -60.49
C LEU A 38 -78.54 3.73 -59.20
N GLN A 39 -79.12 4.94 -59.14
CA GLN A 39 -79.16 5.74 -57.92
C GLN A 39 -79.77 4.95 -56.76
N GLN A 40 -80.99 4.41 -56.92
CA GLN A 40 -81.67 3.64 -55.86
C GLN A 40 -80.91 2.36 -55.49
N SER A 41 -80.30 1.66 -56.46
CA SER A 41 -79.52 0.44 -56.21
C SER A 41 -78.22 0.70 -55.46
N PHE A 42 -77.59 1.86 -55.67
CA PHE A 42 -76.33 2.23 -55.01
C PHE A 42 -76.50 3.07 -53.75
N GLU A 43 -77.57 3.86 -53.61
CA GLU A 43 -77.75 4.82 -52.50
C GLU A 43 -77.72 4.13 -51.13
N GLY A 44 -78.44 3.02 -50.96
CA GLY A 44 -78.38 2.21 -49.73
C GLY A 44 -76.97 1.66 -49.43
N PRO A 45 -76.35 0.87 -50.33
CA PRO A 45 -75.00 0.34 -50.14
C PRO A 45 -73.91 1.41 -49.96
N VAL A 46 -73.99 2.55 -50.64
CA VAL A 46 -73.04 3.67 -50.52
C VAL A 46 -73.22 4.39 -49.19
N LEU A 47 -74.45 4.63 -48.73
CA LEU A 47 -74.71 5.19 -47.40
C LEU A 47 -74.23 4.26 -46.29
N ASP A 48 -74.43 2.94 -46.42
CA ASP A 48 -73.96 1.96 -45.45
C ASP A 48 -72.42 1.81 -45.45
N LEU A 49 -71.77 1.80 -46.62
CA LEU A 49 -70.31 1.84 -46.73
C LEU A 49 -69.75 3.13 -46.11
N THR A 50 -70.37 4.28 -46.40
CA THR A 50 -69.98 5.58 -45.83
C THR A 50 -70.15 5.59 -44.32
N ARG A 51 -71.24 5.03 -43.79
CA ARG A 51 -71.46 4.87 -42.34
C ARG A 51 -70.40 3.97 -41.71
N ARG A 52 -70.12 2.78 -42.28
CA ARG A 52 -69.07 1.88 -41.78
C ARG A 52 -67.67 2.51 -41.82
N LEU A 53 -67.38 3.38 -42.79
CA LEU A 53 -66.14 4.16 -42.83
C LEU A 53 -66.11 5.24 -41.74
N ILE A 54 -67.22 5.96 -41.51
CA ILE A 54 -67.34 6.94 -40.43
C ILE A 54 -67.20 6.27 -39.06
N ASP A 55 -67.93 5.18 -38.81
CA ASP A 55 -67.89 4.43 -37.54
C ASP A 55 -66.48 3.88 -37.27
N LYS A 56 -65.80 3.40 -38.31
CA LYS A 56 -64.40 2.99 -38.22
C LYS A 56 -63.49 4.17 -37.86
N VAL A 57 -63.61 5.31 -38.54
CA VAL A 57 -62.80 6.51 -38.24
C VAL A 57 -63.08 7.06 -36.84
N VAL A 58 -64.32 6.98 -36.36
CA VAL A 58 -64.71 7.35 -34.99
C VAL A 58 -64.09 6.39 -33.95
N SER A 59 -64.06 5.08 -34.24
CA SER A 59 -63.40 4.06 -33.41
C SER A 59 -61.87 4.20 -33.40
N GLU A 60 -61.26 4.46 -34.55
CA GLU A 60 -59.83 4.73 -34.65
C GLU A 60 -59.45 6.04 -33.93
N LYS A 61 -60.28 7.09 -34.04
CA LYS A 61 -60.14 8.34 -33.29
C LYS A 61 -60.25 8.13 -31.78
N SER A 62 -61.26 7.42 -31.29
CA SER A 62 -61.43 7.18 -29.84
C SER A 62 -60.32 6.29 -29.28
N SER A 63 -59.86 5.28 -30.03
CA SER A 63 -58.67 4.50 -29.70
C SER A 63 -57.40 5.36 -29.63
N LEU A 64 -57.26 6.33 -30.54
CA LEU A 64 -56.12 7.26 -30.54
C LEU A 64 -56.20 8.24 -29.36
N THR A 65 -57.36 8.82 -29.05
CA THR A 65 -57.56 9.66 -27.86
C THR A 65 -57.24 8.92 -26.57
N LEU A 66 -57.68 7.66 -26.41
CA LEU A 66 -57.34 6.84 -25.26
C LEU A 66 -55.83 6.54 -25.17
N LYS A 67 -55.14 6.38 -26.30
CA LYS A 67 -53.67 6.25 -26.34
C LYS A 67 -52.96 7.55 -25.97
N CYS A 68 -53.45 8.70 -26.40
CA CYS A 68 -52.92 10.00 -25.97
C CYS A 68 -53.06 10.19 -24.45
N GLN A 69 -54.25 9.96 -23.89
CA GLN A 69 -54.46 10.04 -22.44
C GLN A 69 -53.55 9.08 -21.68
N LEU A 70 -53.42 7.83 -22.14
CA LEU A 70 -52.51 6.85 -21.54
C LEU A 70 -51.04 7.30 -21.60
N ILE A 71 -50.62 7.99 -22.66
CA ILE A 71 -49.26 8.55 -22.78
C ILE A 71 -49.08 9.73 -21.82
N GLU A 72 -50.06 10.63 -21.71
CA GLU A 72 -50.06 11.75 -20.77
C GLU A 72 -50.00 11.28 -19.31
N ASP A 73 -50.81 10.29 -18.94
CA ASP A 73 -50.83 9.70 -17.60
C ASP A 73 -49.48 9.02 -17.27
N ASN A 74 -48.88 8.30 -18.23
CA ASN A 74 -47.55 7.69 -18.07
C ASN A 74 -46.44 8.75 -17.95
N LEU A 75 -46.51 9.86 -18.71
CA LEU A 75 -45.57 10.98 -18.58
C LEU A 75 -45.71 11.67 -17.22
N ALA A 76 -46.92 11.87 -16.70
CA ALA A 76 -47.17 12.43 -15.39
C ALA A 76 -46.64 11.53 -14.25
N LEU A 77 -46.78 10.20 -14.38
CA LEU A 77 -46.19 9.23 -13.45
C LEU A 77 -44.65 9.21 -13.52
N LEU A 78 -44.09 9.27 -14.73
CA LEU A 78 -42.63 9.33 -14.92
C LEU A 78 -42.05 10.62 -14.33
N ASN A 79 -42.69 11.76 -14.56
CA ASN A 79 -42.26 13.05 -14.02
C ASN A 79 -42.25 13.07 -12.49
N LYS A 80 -43.33 12.60 -11.84
CA LYS A 80 -43.38 12.44 -10.36
C LYS A 80 -42.27 11.54 -9.82
N ARG A 81 -41.88 10.50 -10.58
CA ARG A 81 -40.77 9.61 -10.20
C ARG A 81 -39.40 10.30 -10.36
N MET A 82 -39.24 11.17 -11.36
CA MET A 82 -38.03 12.00 -11.49
C MET A 82 -37.94 13.03 -10.36
N GLU A 83 -39.02 13.78 -10.09
CA GLU A 83 -39.11 14.76 -8.99
C GLU A 83 -38.77 14.12 -7.63
N ALA A 84 -39.31 12.93 -7.33
CA ALA A 84 -38.97 12.19 -6.12
C ALA A 84 -37.47 11.82 -6.06
N SER A 85 -36.90 11.33 -7.16
CA SER A 85 -35.48 10.96 -7.22
C SER A 85 -34.54 12.17 -7.13
N GLU A 86 -34.94 13.33 -7.66
CA GLU A 86 -34.20 14.59 -7.51
C GLU A 86 -34.29 15.13 -6.08
N SER A 87 -35.42 14.96 -5.40
CA SER A 87 -35.57 15.27 -3.97
C SER A 87 -34.67 14.36 -3.11
N GLU A 88 -34.69 13.05 -3.33
CA GLU A 88 -33.82 12.08 -2.64
C GLU A 88 -32.33 12.40 -2.85
N LYS A 89 -31.93 12.72 -4.09
CA LYS A 89 -30.57 13.16 -4.44
C LYS A 89 -30.18 14.45 -3.72
N SER A 90 -31.09 15.42 -3.65
CA SER A 90 -30.87 16.70 -2.97
C SER A 90 -30.73 16.53 -1.45
N GLU A 91 -31.55 15.67 -0.86
CA GLU A 91 -31.39 15.27 0.55
C GLU A 91 -30.07 14.56 0.81
N TYR A 92 -29.65 13.64 -0.08
CA TYR A 92 -28.37 12.94 0.07
C TYR A 92 -27.19 13.91 0.04
N ILE A 93 -27.17 14.85 -0.92
CA ILE A 93 -26.15 15.91 -1.00
C ILE A 93 -26.14 16.73 0.30
N LYS A 94 -27.30 17.20 0.77
CA LYS A 94 -27.40 17.98 2.01
C LYS A 94 -26.89 17.21 3.24
N ARG A 95 -27.25 15.92 3.39
CA ARG A 95 -26.77 15.06 4.48
C ARG A 95 -25.24 14.89 4.43
N TYR A 96 -24.65 14.83 3.23
CA TYR A 96 -23.20 14.78 3.04
C TYR A 96 -22.52 16.12 3.40
N GLU A 97 -23.11 17.25 3.02
CA GLU A 97 -22.63 18.59 3.36
C GLU A 97 -22.68 18.85 4.88
N ASP A 98 -23.79 18.52 5.55
CA ASP A 98 -23.92 18.63 7.00
C ASP A 98 -22.91 17.72 7.73
N ALA A 99 -22.71 16.47 7.28
CA ALA A 99 -21.70 15.58 7.84
C ALA A 99 -20.25 16.11 7.64
N MET A 100 -19.95 16.71 6.48
CA MET A 100 -18.66 17.36 6.23
C MET A 100 -18.44 18.61 7.08
N LYS A 101 -19.51 19.38 7.33
CA LYS A 101 -19.51 20.56 8.20
C LYS A 101 -19.26 20.17 9.67
N ASP A 102 -19.89 19.12 10.15
CA ASP A 102 -19.69 18.63 11.52
C ASP A 102 -18.30 17.98 11.70
N LYS A 103 -17.81 17.25 10.69
CA LYS A 103 -16.40 16.81 10.64
C LYS A 103 -15.42 17.99 10.72
N LYS A 104 -15.74 19.13 10.10
CA LYS A 104 -14.91 20.34 10.16
C LYS A 104 -14.92 20.98 11.55
N LYS A 105 -16.09 21.13 12.18
CA LYS A 105 -16.20 21.61 13.58
C LYS A 105 -15.36 20.74 14.51
N LEU A 106 -15.51 19.41 14.43
CA LEU A 106 -14.79 18.46 15.28
C LEU A 106 -13.26 18.56 15.08
N ALA A 107 -12.80 18.80 13.85
CA ALA A 107 -11.38 19.04 13.57
C ALA A 107 -10.88 20.37 14.17
N GLU A 108 -11.70 21.43 14.14
CA GLU A 108 -11.41 22.73 14.78
C GLU A 108 -11.39 22.60 16.31
N GLU A 109 -12.31 21.85 16.90
CA GLU A 109 -12.35 21.53 18.35
C GLU A 109 -11.11 20.73 18.79
N TYR A 110 -10.72 19.67 18.06
CA TYR A 110 -9.50 18.93 18.33
C TYR A 110 -8.25 19.80 18.15
N MET A 111 -8.21 20.67 17.14
CA MET A 111 -7.10 21.59 16.93
C MET A 111 -6.94 22.55 18.12
N ASN A 112 -8.02 23.21 18.54
CA ASN A 112 -8.03 24.08 19.72
C ASN A 112 -7.58 23.33 20.98
N ARG A 113 -8.05 22.11 21.19
CA ARG A 113 -7.64 21.27 22.32
C ARG A 113 -6.16 20.91 22.29
N ILE A 114 -5.57 20.72 21.12
CA ILE A 114 -4.12 20.51 20.96
C ILE A 114 -3.36 21.79 21.32
N THR A 115 -3.81 22.97 20.88
CA THR A 115 -3.17 24.25 21.22
C THR A 115 -3.21 24.51 22.73
N ASP A 116 -4.34 24.25 23.40
CA ASP A 116 -4.47 24.33 24.86
C ASP A 116 -3.49 23.40 25.57
N LEU A 117 -3.35 22.15 25.12
CA LEU A 117 -2.44 21.17 25.72
C LEU A 117 -0.97 21.56 25.50
N GLN A 118 -0.62 22.15 24.35
CA GLN A 118 0.71 22.70 24.09
C GLN A 118 1.01 23.90 24.99
N ALA A 119 0.10 24.86 25.11
CA ALA A 119 0.25 26.00 26.02
C ALA A 119 0.39 25.57 27.49
N ASN A 120 -0.42 24.61 27.93
CA ASN A 120 -0.32 24.02 29.27
C ASN A 120 1.02 23.27 29.48
N ARG A 121 1.52 22.54 28.47
CA ARG A 121 2.85 21.91 28.50
C ARG A 121 3.95 22.95 28.67
N HIS A 122 3.94 24.04 27.90
CA HIS A 122 4.95 25.11 28.02
C HIS A 122 4.87 25.83 29.38
N SER A 123 3.67 26.03 29.93
CA SER A 123 3.46 26.53 31.30
C SER A 123 3.98 25.58 32.37
N LEU A 124 3.85 24.25 32.18
CA LEU A 124 4.39 23.24 33.09
C LEU A 124 5.92 23.17 33.02
N ASP A 125 6.49 23.20 31.81
CA ASP A 125 7.92 23.15 31.53
C ASP A 125 8.66 24.39 32.07
N GLY A 126 8.04 25.57 31.95
CA GLY A 126 8.51 26.79 32.61
C GLY A 126 8.51 26.69 34.14
N ARG A 127 7.47 26.09 34.74
CA ARG A 127 7.39 25.84 36.19
C ARG A 127 8.37 24.77 36.67
N TYR A 128 8.59 23.72 35.89
CA TYR A 128 9.63 22.73 36.15
C TYR A 128 11.03 23.38 36.12
N SER A 129 11.28 24.21 35.11
CA SER A 129 12.54 24.95 34.95
C SER A 129 12.79 25.98 36.07
N SER A 130 11.76 26.58 36.66
CA SER A 130 11.92 27.45 37.84
C SER A 130 12.13 26.64 39.13
N LEU A 131 11.36 25.56 39.34
CA LEU A 131 11.52 24.66 40.49
C LEU A 131 12.91 24.01 40.54
N LEU A 132 13.45 23.61 39.39
CA LEU A 132 14.80 23.04 39.30
C LEU A 132 15.85 24.07 39.73
N LYS A 133 15.73 25.34 39.29
CA LYS A 133 16.63 26.42 39.71
C LYS A 133 16.54 26.71 41.21
N THR A 134 15.35 26.71 41.81
CA THR A 134 15.22 26.90 43.27
C THR A 134 15.68 25.68 44.07
N LEU A 135 15.57 24.47 43.51
CA LEU A 135 16.13 23.26 44.11
C LEU A 135 17.67 23.32 44.11
N ASP A 136 18.29 23.78 43.02
CA ASP A 136 19.75 23.88 42.95
C ASP A 136 20.32 25.05 43.76
N SER A 137 19.60 26.18 43.88
CA SER A 137 19.99 27.25 44.81
C SER A 137 19.89 26.81 46.28
N THR A 138 18.80 26.13 46.68
CA THR A 138 18.64 25.64 48.06
C THR A 138 19.60 24.51 48.42
N LYS A 139 20.00 23.65 47.46
CA LYS A 139 21.15 22.72 47.63
C LYS A 139 22.44 23.48 47.91
N GLN A 140 22.74 24.52 47.12
CA GLN A 140 23.95 25.33 47.28
C GLN A 140 23.97 26.04 48.64
N GLU A 141 22.86 26.68 49.02
CA GLU A 141 22.68 27.30 50.35
C GLU A 141 22.87 26.28 51.49
N SER A 142 22.33 25.06 51.36
CA SER A 142 22.52 23.98 52.33
C SER A 142 23.97 23.54 52.47
N ILE A 143 24.71 23.43 51.36
CA ILE A 143 26.15 23.14 51.35
C ILE A 143 26.94 24.28 52.00
N ASP A 144 26.58 25.53 51.73
CA ASP A 144 27.24 26.71 52.29
C ASP A 144 26.94 26.88 53.80
N TRP A 145 25.73 26.57 54.25
CA TRP A 145 25.38 26.50 55.67
C TRP A 145 26.11 25.35 56.37
N LYS A 146 26.22 24.17 55.75
CA LYS A 146 27.02 23.06 56.28
C LYS A 146 28.49 23.46 56.44
N ARG A 147 29.07 24.18 55.47
CA ARG A 147 30.44 24.70 55.56
C ARG A 147 30.60 25.72 56.69
N LYS A 148 29.68 26.67 56.84
CA LYS A 148 29.65 27.64 57.96
C LYS A 148 29.56 26.93 59.32
N TYR A 149 28.68 25.93 59.45
CA TYR A 149 28.51 25.17 60.68
C TYR A 149 29.77 24.37 61.05
N GLN A 150 30.40 23.71 60.07
CA GLN A 150 31.70 23.04 60.27
C GLN A 150 32.80 24.02 60.67
N GLN A 151 32.82 25.23 60.11
CA GLN A 151 33.77 26.28 60.49
C GLN A 151 33.56 26.73 61.95
N VAL A 152 32.31 26.96 62.37
CA VAL A 152 31.98 27.29 63.77
C VAL A 152 32.38 26.17 64.72
N LEU A 153 32.06 24.91 64.40
CA LEU A 153 32.49 23.74 65.18
C LEU A 153 34.02 23.66 65.32
N SER A 154 34.76 23.87 64.22
CA SER A 154 36.23 23.83 64.25
C SER A 154 36.83 24.93 65.11
N ARG A 155 36.18 26.11 65.15
CA ARG A 155 36.57 27.24 65.99
C ARG A 155 36.24 26.99 67.46
N GLN A 156 35.01 26.55 67.76
CA GLN A 156 34.58 26.19 69.12
C GLN A 156 35.54 25.16 69.71
N LYS A 157 35.91 24.12 68.96
CA LYS A 157 36.86 23.11 69.44
C LYS A 157 38.24 23.69 69.75
N ALA A 158 38.75 24.61 68.92
CA ALA A 158 40.02 25.28 69.22
C ALA A 158 39.95 26.18 70.47
N GLU A 159 38.80 26.80 70.73
CA GLU A 159 38.54 27.60 71.93
C GLU A 159 38.36 26.70 73.19
N GLU A 160 37.77 25.51 73.04
CA GLU A 160 37.70 24.46 74.08
C GLU A 160 39.09 23.86 74.38
N ASP A 161 39.88 23.50 73.37
CA ASP A 161 41.25 22.98 73.53
C ASP A 161 42.18 24.03 74.20
N HIS A 162 42.00 25.32 73.86
CA HIS A 162 42.71 26.43 74.50
C HIS A 162 42.31 26.61 75.97
N THR A 163 41.02 26.70 76.29
CA THR A 163 40.54 26.90 77.68
C THR A 163 40.81 25.67 78.56
N SER A 164 40.77 24.46 77.99
CA SER A 164 41.23 23.22 78.64
C SER A 164 42.72 23.28 79.01
N SER A 165 43.56 23.80 78.10
CA SER A 165 44.99 24.00 78.34
C SER A 165 45.26 25.03 79.44
N GLU A 166 44.50 26.13 79.49
CA GLU A 166 44.57 27.10 80.59
C GLU A 166 44.12 26.49 81.92
N LEU A 167 43.03 25.72 81.93
CA LEU A 167 42.55 24.98 83.11
C LEU A 167 43.60 24.00 83.64
N ALA A 168 44.32 23.31 82.76
CA ALA A 168 45.43 22.42 83.15
C ALA A 168 46.59 23.20 83.80
N ALA A 169 46.99 24.34 83.20
CA ALA A 169 48.02 25.21 83.76
C ALA A 169 47.60 25.82 85.11
N LEU A 170 46.34 26.25 85.25
CA LEU A 170 45.78 26.77 86.50
C LEU A 170 45.70 25.69 87.59
N ARG A 171 45.27 24.46 87.26
CA ARG A 171 45.27 23.32 88.19
C ARG A 171 46.69 22.96 88.66
N SER A 172 47.65 22.91 87.73
CA SER A 172 49.07 22.69 88.06
C SER A 172 49.60 23.77 89.01
N ARG A 173 49.32 25.05 88.73
CA ARG A 173 49.70 26.17 89.59
C ARG A 173 49.01 26.11 90.96
N SER A 174 47.73 25.75 91.01
CA SER A 174 46.96 25.59 92.25
C SER A 174 47.56 24.50 93.14
N SER A 175 47.82 23.32 92.58
CA SER A 175 48.47 22.20 93.29
C SER A 175 49.86 22.59 93.79
N ALA A 176 50.66 23.32 93.00
CA ALA A 176 51.96 23.82 93.43
C ALA A 176 51.88 24.86 94.57
N THR A 177 50.83 25.71 94.61
CA THR A 177 50.59 26.61 95.74
C THR A 177 50.05 25.88 96.97
N GLU A 178 49.22 24.86 96.78
CA GLU A 178 48.66 24.04 97.87
C GLU A 178 49.74 23.20 98.56
N ALA A 179 50.66 22.60 97.80
CA ALA A 179 51.83 21.91 98.34
C ALA A 179 52.75 22.83 99.16
N ARG A 180 52.96 24.08 98.71
CA ARG A 180 53.70 25.09 99.48
C ARG A 180 52.97 25.50 100.76
N LEU A 181 51.64 25.60 100.71
CA LEU A 181 50.81 25.96 101.86
C LEU A 181 50.77 24.81 102.90
N ALA A 182 50.77 23.55 102.46
CA ALA A 182 50.92 22.39 103.32
C ALA A 182 52.28 22.41 104.05
N ALA A 183 53.39 22.60 103.33
CA ALA A 183 54.72 22.71 103.93
C ALA A 183 54.85 23.88 104.94
N ALA A 184 54.20 25.02 104.64
CA ALA A 184 54.15 26.16 105.56
C ALA A 184 53.33 25.88 106.83
N ARG A 185 52.24 25.08 106.74
CA ARG A 185 51.49 24.62 107.91
C ARG A 185 52.32 23.68 108.77
N GLU A 186 52.96 22.67 108.17
CA GLU A 186 53.82 21.70 108.87
C GLU A 186 54.97 22.40 109.62
N GLN A 187 55.60 23.40 108.99
CA GLN A 187 56.61 24.25 109.65
C GLN A 187 56.04 25.06 110.82
N SER A 188 54.83 25.61 110.68
CA SER A 188 54.14 26.35 111.75
C SER A 188 53.77 25.45 112.93
N GLU A 189 53.19 24.27 112.65
CA GLU A 189 52.76 23.29 113.67
C GLU A 189 53.97 22.75 114.46
N SER A 190 55.09 22.48 113.78
CA SER A 190 56.37 22.13 114.42
C SER A 190 56.86 23.21 115.38
N SER A 191 56.83 24.49 114.96
CA SER A 191 57.24 25.62 115.82
C SER A 191 56.33 25.82 117.05
N GLN A 192 55.03 25.52 116.92
CA GLN A 192 54.10 25.57 118.05
C GLN A 192 54.38 24.44 119.05
N GLN A 193 54.66 23.22 118.58
CA GLN A 193 54.97 22.09 119.45
C GLN A 193 56.21 22.36 120.30
N GLU A 194 57.25 22.98 119.73
CA GLU A 194 58.45 23.38 120.49
C GLU A 194 58.12 24.44 121.56
N ALA A 195 57.32 25.46 121.22
CA ALA A 195 56.90 26.48 122.17
C ALA A 195 56.08 25.91 123.34
N GLU A 196 55.22 24.92 123.07
CA GLU A 196 54.47 24.21 124.11
C GLU A 196 55.35 23.33 125.00
N GLU A 197 56.45 22.77 124.49
CA GLU A 197 57.45 22.08 125.30
C GLU A 197 58.21 23.05 126.23
N TRP A 198 58.61 24.21 125.74
CA TRP A 198 59.25 25.24 126.56
C TRP A 198 58.33 25.72 127.69
N LYS A 199 57.03 25.90 127.41
CA LYS A 199 56.02 26.20 128.43
C LYS A 199 55.92 25.09 129.49
N ARG A 200 55.84 23.81 129.06
CA ARG A 200 55.79 22.66 129.97
C ARG A 200 57.02 22.56 130.89
N LYS A 201 58.20 22.96 130.41
CA LYS A 201 59.45 23.02 131.21
C LYS A 201 59.37 24.11 132.30
N TYR A 202 58.84 25.30 131.98
CA TYR A 202 58.66 26.40 132.94
C TYR A 202 57.67 26.08 134.06
N ASP A 203 56.52 25.50 133.72
CA ASP A 203 55.44 25.19 134.67
C ASP A 203 55.82 24.13 135.74
N ILE A 204 56.95 23.45 135.60
CA ILE A 204 57.50 22.53 136.61
C ILE A 204 58.32 23.32 137.64
N ALA A 205 59.32 24.08 137.19
CA ALA A 205 60.23 24.85 138.05
C ALA A 205 59.49 25.85 138.97
N PHE A 206 58.42 26.47 138.47
CA PHE A 206 57.60 27.40 139.28
C PHE A 206 56.93 26.71 140.48
N ARG A 207 56.48 25.46 140.34
CA ARG A 207 55.78 24.73 141.42
C ARG A 207 56.73 24.29 142.54
N GLU A 208 57.97 23.94 142.20
CA GLU A 208 58.99 23.54 143.17
C GLU A 208 59.39 24.72 144.08
N ALA A 209 59.53 25.92 143.51
CA ALA A 209 59.84 27.14 144.28
C ALA A 209 58.76 27.48 145.31
N LYS A 210 57.46 27.34 144.96
CA LYS A 210 56.35 27.69 145.85
C LYS A 210 56.33 26.83 147.13
N ALA A 211 56.60 25.53 147.01
CA ALA A 211 56.52 24.56 148.11
C ALA A 211 57.58 24.76 149.22
N ALA A 212 58.61 25.60 148.98
CA ALA A 212 59.60 25.97 149.99
C ALA A 212 59.08 27.03 150.98
N LEU A 213 58.19 27.93 150.53
CA LEU A 213 57.82 29.15 151.27
C LEU A 213 56.80 28.86 152.40
N GLU A 214 55.84 27.98 152.16
CA GLU A 214 54.76 27.65 153.11
C GLU A 214 55.26 26.99 154.42
N LYS A 215 56.47 26.40 154.41
CA LYS A 215 57.06 25.75 155.60
C LYS A 215 57.61 26.73 156.64
N ALA A 216 57.80 28.00 156.30
CA ALA A 216 58.37 29.00 157.23
C ALA A 216 57.35 29.59 158.21
N ALA A 217 56.08 29.70 157.82
CA ALA A 217 55.07 30.46 158.56
C ALA A 217 54.64 29.86 159.91
N ILE A 218 54.72 28.53 160.05
CA ILE A 218 54.05 27.75 161.11
C ILE A 218 54.66 27.96 162.52
N VAL A 219 55.84 28.58 162.62
CA VAL A 219 56.59 28.70 163.89
C VAL A 219 56.16 29.90 164.75
N GLN A 220 55.58 30.95 164.16
CA GLN A 220 55.49 32.27 164.80
C GLN A 220 54.20 32.52 165.63
N GLU A 221 53.16 31.69 165.46
CA GLU A 221 51.79 32.01 165.90
C GLU A 221 51.41 31.57 167.34
N ARG A 222 52.39 31.21 168.19
CA ARG A 222 52.12 30.53 169.48
C ARG A 222 52.17 31.39 170.75
N THR A 223 52.56 32.67 170.68
CA THR A 223 52.95 33.46 171.86
C THR A 223 52.13 34.73 172.15
N SER A 224 51.15 35.09 171.32
CA SER A 224 50.43 36.39 171.40
C SER A 224 48.94 36.32 171.74
N LYS A 225 48.49 35.25 172.41
CA LYS A 225 47.37 35.41 173.36
C LYS A 225 47.90 36.32 174.50
N GLN A 226 47.16 37.29 175.03
CA GLN A 226 45.89 37.04 175.69
C GLN A 226 45.01 38.31 175.87
N THR A 227 43.69 38.11 175.80
CA THR A 227 42.61 38.84 176.49
C THR A 227 42.35 40.35 176.29
N HIS A 228 43.24 41.19 175.75
CA HIS A 228 42.90 42.64 175.59
C HIS A 228 42.38 43.05 174.20
N LEU A 229 42.79 42.40 173.11
CA LEU A 229 42.28 42.74 171.76
C LEU A 229 40.87 42.18 171.47
N ARG A 230 40.21 41.49 172.41
CA ARG A 230 39.00 40.69 172.10
C ARG A 230 37.72 41.52 171.89
N GLU A 231 37.70 42.79 172.29
CA GLU A 231 36.55 43.69 172.04
C GLU A 231 36.77 44.59 170.83
N ASP A 232 38.00 45.04 170.58
CA ASP A 232 38.35 45.76 169.35
C ASP A 232 38.34 44.82 168.14
N ALA A 233 38.83 43.57 168.29
CA ALA A 233 38.77 42.56 167.23
C ALA A 233 37.34 42.30 166.76
N LEU A 234 36.32 42.34 167.62
CA LEU A 234 34.92 42.18 167.17
C LEU A 234 34.46 43.38 166.30
N ARG A 235 34.92 44.59 166.59
CA ARG A 235 34.60 45.78 165.78
C ARG A 235 35.38 45.78 164.46
N GLU A 236 36.64 45.38 164.50
CA GLU A 236 37.50 45.24 163.33
C GLU A 236 37.03 44.09 162.43
N GLU A 237 36.66 42.92 162.98
CA GLU A 237 36.00 41.80 162.29
C GLU A 237 34.70 42.23 161.61
N PHE A 238 33.83 43.02 162.28
CA PHE A 238 32.62 43.54 161.62
C PHE A 238 32.94 44.53 160.49
N SER A 239 34.05 45.27 160.55
CA SER A 239 34.47 46.16 159.45
C SER A 239 35.17 45.41 158.31
N GLY A 240 36.00 44.43 158.63
CA GLY A 240 36.70 43.55 157.69
C GLY A 240 35.71 42.68 156.93
N THR A 241 34.77 42.02 157.63
CA THR A 241 33.70 41.25 156.97
C THR A 241 32.77 42.15 156.15
N LEU A 242 32.57 43.43 156.50
CA LEU A 242 31.84 44.36 155.62
C LEU A 242 32.62 44.64 154.32
N ILE A 243 33.94 44.83 154.40
CA ILE A 243 34.82 45.02 153.23
C ILE A 243 34.91 43.75 152.39
N GLU A 244 35.03 42.57 153.00
CA GLU A 244 34.98 41.28 152.31
C GLU A 244 33.64 41.08 151.58
N ARG A 245 32.51 41.45 152.20
CA ARG A 245 31.19 41.39 151.55
C ARG A 245 31.06 42.41 150.42
N GLU A 246 31.61 43.60 150.58
CA GLU A 246 31.63 44.65 149.55
C GLU A 246 32.52 44.26 148.35
N ASP A 247 33.67 43.61 148.59
CA ASP A 247 34.53 43.09 147.52
C ASP A 247 33.98 41.79 146.90
N GLU A 248 33.31 40.92 147.67
CA GLU A 248 32.46 39.86 147.10
C GLU A 248 31.39 40.47 146.19
N ILE A 249 30.67 41.52 146.61
CA ILE A 249 29.65 42.19 145.81
C ILE A 249 30.24 42.75 144.50
N LYS A 250 31.41 43.40 144.54
CA LYS A 250 32.13 43.85 143.33
C LYS A 250 32.53 42.68 142.43
N GLU A 251 33.05 41.58 143.01
CA GLU A 251 33.43 40.39 142.24
C GLU A 251 32.21 39.77 141.54
N LYS A 252 31.09 39.60 142.25
CA LYS A 252 29.82 39.14 141.68
C LYS A 252 29.29 40.10 140.61
N THR A 253 29.38 41.40 140.83
CA THR A 253 28.94 42.44 139.88
C THR A 253 29.76 42.34 138.59
N SER A 254 31.09 42.27 138.67
CA SER A 254 31.95 42.13 137.49
C SER A 254 31.70 40.83 136.71
N LYS A 255 31.33 39.73 137.42
CA LYS A 255 30.91 38.46 136.81
C LYS A 255 29.55 38.56 136.12
N ILE A 256 28.60 39.31 136.69
CA ILE A 256 27.31 39.62 136.06
C ILE A 256 27.53 40.47 134.81
N GLU A 257 28.26 41.58 134.88
CA GLU A 257 28.58 42.43 133.72
C GLU A 257 29.29 41.65 132.60
N HIS A 258 30.14 40.68 132.95
CA HIS A 258 30.80 39.81 131.97
C HIS A 258 29.82 38.83 131.33
N ALA A 259 28.92 38.22 132.12
CA ALA A 259 27.86 37.35 131.62
C ALA A 259 26.87 38.10 130.72
N GLU A 260 26.52 39.35 131.05
CA GLU A 260 25.69 40.24 130.24
C GLU A 260 26.36 40.62 128.91
N ARG A 261 27.67 40.89 128.91
CA ARG A 261 28.48 41.07 127.69
C ARG A 261 28.50 39.80 126.82
N CYS A 262 28.62 38.61 127.42
CA CYS A 262 28.54 37.35 126.67
C CYS A 262 27.13 37.09 126.12
N LEU A 263 26.08 37.37 126.90
CA LEU A 263 24.68 37.25 126.48
C LEU A 263 24.33 38.21 125.34
N THR A 264 24.83 39.45 125.36
CA THR A 264 24.59 40.41 124.28
C THR A 264 25.29 40.00 122.99
N THR A 265 26.52 39.49 123.03
CA THR A 265 27.20 38.90 121.87
C THR A 265 26.43 37.70 121.31
N LEU A 266 26.06 36.72 122.16
CA LEU A 266 25.30 35.54 121.73
C LEU A 266 23.92 35.90 121.12
N ASN A 267 23.25 36.94 121.64
CA ASN A 267 22.00 37.43 121.07
C ASN A 267 22.17 38.10 119.69
N LEU A 268 23.33 38.69 119.40
CA LEU A 268 23.64 39.23 118.07
C LEU A 268 23.99 38.09 117.08
N GLU A 269 24.75 37.10 117.52
CA GLU A 269 25.06 35.90 116.73
C GLU A 269 23.80 35.09 116.40
N LEU A 270 22.89 34.91 117.37
CA LEU A 270 21.60 34.26 117.17
C LEU A 270 20.77 35.00 116.11
N LYS A 271 20.65 36.33 116.19
CA LYS A 271 19.95 37.13 115.17
C LYS A 271 20.61 37.06 113.78
N ALA A 272 21.94 36.94 113.73
CA ALA A 272 22.67 36.71 112.49
C ALA A 272 22.44 35.29 111.92
N ALA A 273 22.24 34.29 112.77
CA ALA A 273 21.85 32.94 112.36
C ALA A 273 20.40 32.87 111.88
N GLU A 274 19.46 33.45 112.63
CA GLU A 274 18.03 33.52 112.27
C GLU A 274 17.82 34.21 110.91
N SER A 275 18.48 35.34 110.67
CA SER A 275 18.38 36.05 109.39
C SER A 275 18.95 35.26 108.22
N LYS A 276 20.04 34.50 108.43
CA LYS A 276 20.55 33.54 107.43
C LYS A 276 19.54 32.41 107.16
N ILE A 277 18.96 31.80 108.21
CA ILE A 277 17.95 30.75 108.06
C ILE A 277 16.76 31.25 107.23
N ARG A 278 16.19 32.42 107.57
CA ARG A 278 15.09 33.03 106.79
C ARG A 278 15.47 33.30 105.33
N SER A 279 16.72 33.66 105.05
CA SER A 279 17.20 33.83 103.67
C SER A 279 17.28 32.51 102.89
N TYR A 280 17.68 31.41 103.55
CA TYR A 280 17.69 30.08 102.94
C TYR A 280 16.28 29.49 102.80
N GLU A 281 15.36 29.77 103.73
CA GLU A 281 13.94 29.40 103.62
C GLU A 281 13.29 30.07 102.39
N ALA A 282 13.58 31.36 102.17
CA ALA A 282 13.11 32.09 101.00
C ALA A 282 13.72 31.55 99.69
N GLN A 283 15.03 31.28 99.65
CA GLN A 283 15.68 30.66 98.48
C GLN A 283 15.14 29.26 98.18
N THR A 284 14.97 28.42 99.20
CA THR A 284 14.41 27.06 99.07
C THR A 284 12.96 27.10 98.58
N SER A 285 12.18 28.09 99.03
CA SER A 285 10.81 28.31 98.55
C SER A 285 10.80 28.74 97.07
N SER A 286 11.73 29.61 96.67
CA SER A 286 11.89 30.04 95.26
C SER A 286 12.25 28.87 94.35
N LEU A 287 13.27 28.09 94.71
CA LEU A 287 13.67 26.88 93.97
C LEU A 287 12.55 25.84 93.94
N GLY A 288 11.79 25.70 95.03
CA GLY A 288 10.61 24.82 95.10
C GLY A 288 9.44 25.25 94.21
N LEU A 289 9.37 26.51 93.78
CA LEU A 289 8.44 26.98 92.75
C LEU A 289 8.99 26.73 91.34
N GLU A 290 10.27 27.03 91.10
CA GLU A 290 10.94 26.78 89.81
C GLU A 290 10.92 25.29 89.43
N ILE A 291 11.19 24.39 90.39
CA ILE A 291 11.10 22.94 90.19
C ILE A 291 9.68 22.50 89.79
N LYS A 292 8.63 23.11 90.35
CA LYS A 292 7.23 22.82 89.98
C LYS A 292 6.94 23.29 88.57
N GLU A 293 7.32 24.53 88.24
CA GLU A 293 7.09 25.09 86.91
C GLU A 293 7.83 24.31 85.81
N LEU A 294 9.09 23.93 86.06
CA LEU A 294 9.86 23.05 85.18
C LEU A 294 9.22 21.65 85.05
N SER A 295 8.67 21.11 86.14
CA SER A 295 7.94 19.82 86.12
C SER A 295 6.64 19.90 85.33
N GLU A 296 5.94 21.04 85.31
CA GLU A 296 4.73 21.27 84.53
C GLU A 296 5.04 21.53 83.05
N ARG A 297 6.10 22.31 82.76
CA ARG A 297 6.65 22.44 81.39
C ARG A 297 7.06 21.08 80.82
N LEU A 298 7.77 20.24 81.60
CA LEU A 298 8.16 18.89 81.18
C LEU A 298 6.94 17.99 80.88
N LYS A 299 5.89 18.04 81.72
CA LYS A 299 4.64 17.29 81.47
C LYS A 299 3.93 17.73 80.18
N THR A 300 3.87 19.03 79.90
CA THR A 300 3.21 19.53 78.69
C THR A 300 4.00 19.23 77.41
N GLU A 301 5.33 19.34 77.43
CA GLU A 301 6.16 18.90 76.29
C GLU A 301 6.13 17.38 76.09
N ASN A 302 6.13 16.58 77.15
CA ASN A 302 5.98 15.12 77.04
C ASN A 302 4.60 14.73 76.44
N ALA A 303 3.53 15.44 76.79
CA ALA A 303 2.22 15.24 76.18
C ALA A 303 2.22 15.59 74.68
N LYS A 304 2.91 16.67 74.26
CA LYS A 304 3.09 17.06 72.85
C LYS A 304 3.90 16.02 72.06
N ALA A 305 5.01 15.53 72.63
CA ALA A 305 5.80 14.46 72.04
C ALA A 305 4.95 13.23 71.75
N GLN A 306 4.12 12.80 72.71
CA GLN A 306 3.19 11.68 72.52
C GLN A 306 2.08 11.95 71.49
N SER A 307 1.66 13.20 71.25
CA SER A 307 0.79 13.49 70.08
C SER A 307 1.55 13.29 68.77
N PHE A 308 2.77 13.83 68.64
CA PHE A 308 3.57 13.65 67.42
C PHE A 308 3.90 12.18 67.14
N GLU A 309 4.10 11.34 68.16
CA GLU A 309 4.24 9.88 67.98
C GLU A 309 2.97 9.23 67.39
N ARG A 310 1.78 9.67 67.81
CA ARG A 310 0.50 9.20 67.25
C ARG A 310 0.33 9.68 65.81
N ASP A 311 0.63 10.94 65.53
CA ASP A 311 0.54 11.52 64.20
C ASP A 311 1.49 10.81 63.22
N VAL A 312 2.73 10.52 63.65
CA VAL A 312 3.70 9.72 62.87
C VAL A 312 3.17 8.30 62.58
N MET A 313 2.51 7.64 63.54
CA MET A 313 1.86 6.35 63.28
C MET A 313 0.73 6.45 62.25
N VAL A 314 -0.10 7.51 62.30
CA VAL A 314 -1.16 7.75 61.30
C VAL A 314 -0.55 7.98 59.92
N PHE A 315 0.40 8.92 59.77
CA PHE A 315 1.05 9.18 58.48
C PHE A 315 1.78 7.95 57.92
N GLN A 316 2.33 7.09 58.77
CA GLN A 316 2.96 5.84 58.32
C GLN A 316 1.92 4.79 57.86
N GLN A 317 0.71 4.77 58.43
CA GLN A 317 -0.39 3.95 57.93
C GLN A 317 -0.94 4.49 56.60
N GLU A 318 -1.16 5.81 56.49
CA GLU A 318 -1.58 6.47 55.26
C GLU A 318 -0.58 6.25 54.11
N LYS A 319 0.73 6.40 54.39
CA LYS A 319 1.80 6.09 53.45
C LYS A 319 1.72 4.64 52.96
N ASN A 320 1.56 3.67 53.87
CA ASN A 320 1.47 2.25 53.49
C ASN A 320 0.25 1.97 52.61
N HIS A 321 -0.89 2.59 52.92
CA HIS A 321 -2.11 2.48 52.12
C HIS A 321 -1.94 3.10 50.72
N LEU A 322 -1.34 4.28 50.63
CA LEU A 322 -1.04 4.94 49.35
C LEU A 322 -0.04 4.14 48.52
N GLU A 323 1.04 3.62 49.12
CA GLU A 323 1.98 2.73 48.43
C GLU A 323 1.29 1.47 47.89
N GLN A 324 0.42 0.84 48.69
CA GLN A 324 -0.34 -0.33 48.24
C GLN A 324 -1.28 0.04 47.07
N LYS A 325 -1.99 1.17 47.15
CA LYS A 325 -2.85 1.64 46.07
C LYS A 325 -2.04 1.90 44.80
N TYR A 326 -0.93 2.62 44.87
CA TYR A 326 -0.08 2.87 43.71
C TYR A 326 0.42 1.58 43.07
N ARG A 327 0.80 0.55 43.85
CA ARG A 327 1.19 -0.76 43.31
C ARG A 327 0.05 -1.43 42.53
N SER A 328 -1.19 -1.38 43.01
CA SER A 328 -2.34 -1.90 42.25
C SER A 328 -2.66 -1.07 40.98
N GLU A 329 -2.52 0.26 41.03
CA GLU A 329 -2.72 1.13 39.86
C GLU A 329 -1.63 0.89 38.79
N PHE A 330 -0.38 0.64 39.20
CA PHE A 330 0.70 0.23 38.29
C PHE A 330 0.42 -1.13 37.64
N GLN A 331 -0.04 -2.13 38.40
CA GLN A 331 -0.41 -3.43 37.85
C GLN A 331 -1.56 -3.32 36.84
N ILE A 332 -2.58 -2.51 37.13
CA ILE A 332 -3.68 -2.22 36.19
C ILE A 332 -3.16 -1.51 34.93
N PHE A 333 -2.18 -0.62 35.06
CA PHE A 333 -1.55 0.05 33.91
C PHE A 333 -0.73 -0.91 33.04
N GLU A 334 -0.01 -1.86 33.64
CA GLU A 334 0.71 -2.92 32.91
C GLU A 334 -0.27 -3.84 32.15
N ASP A 335 -1.33 -4.30 32.81
CA ASP A 335 -2.45 -5.05 32.22
C ASP A 335 -3.06 -4.34 31.01
N VAL A 336 -3.33 -3.03 31.14
CA VAL A 336 -3.89 -2.20 30.06
C VAL A 336 -2.87 -2.02 28.93
N GLN A 337 -1.60 -1.80 29.24
CA GLN A 337 -0.55 -1.68 28.24
C GLN A 337 -0.35 -2.98 27.44
N GLU A 338 -0.47 -4.16 28.08
CA GLU A 338 -0.43 -5.43 27.37
C GLU A 338 -1.65 -5.60 26.45
N ARG A 339 -2.86 -5.27 26.94
CA ARG A 339 -4.09 -5.30 26.12
C ARG A 339 -3.99 -4.37 24.91
N CYS A 340 -3.41 -3.18 25.06
CA CYS A 340 -3.12 -2.28 23.93
C CYS A 340 -2.17 -2.93 22.91
N LYS A 341 -1.03 -3.49 23.35
CA LYS A 341 -0.08 -4.21 22.46
C LYS A 341 -0.71 -5.42 21.78
N ASN A 342 -1.65 -6.10 22.44
CA ASN A 342 -2.41 -7.22 21.88
C ASN A 342 -3.36 -6.72 20.77
N ALA A 343 -4.13 -5.66 21.03
CA ALA A 343 -5.03 -5.04 20.05
C ALA A 343 -4.27 -4.43 18.85
N GLU A 344 -3.11 -3.80 19.06
CA GLU A 344 -2.22 -3.32 17.99
C GLU A 344 -1.77 -4.46 17.07
N ARG A 345 -1.36 -5.59 17.65
CA ARG A 345 -0.98 -6.80 16.89
C ARG A 345 -2.16 -7.48 16.19
N GLU A 346 -3.39 -7.29 16.66
CA GLU A 346 -4.60 -7.76 15.97
C GLU A 346 -5.01 -6.84 14.83
N ALA A 347 -4.97 -5.53 15.04
CA ALA A 347 -5.20 -4.53 13.99
C ALA A 347 -4.20 -4.68 12.84
N ALA A 348 -2.91 -4.85 13.13
CA ALA A 348 -1.86 -5.07 12.12
C ALA A 348 -2.11 -6.33 11.26
N ARG A 349 -2.52 -7.44 11.89
CA ARG A 349 -2.89 -8.68 11.19
C ARG A 349 -4.15 -8.51 10.34
N ALA A 350 -5.15 -7.77 10.84
CA ALA A 350 -6.36 -7.45 10.09
C ALA A 350 -6.08 -6.57 8.86
N THR A 351 -5.17 -5.58 8.96
CA THR A 351 -4.72 -4.79 7.81
C THR A 351 -3.97 -5.63 6.79
N GLU A 352 -3.05 -6.49 7.23
CA GLU A 352 -2.28 -7.38 6.33
C GLU A 352 -3.19 -8.32 5.53
N VAL A 353 -4.22 -8.90 6.17
CA VAL A 353 -5.23 -9.72 5.49
C VAL A 353 -6.07 -8.90 4.50
N ALA A 354 -6.44 -7.66 4.87
CA ALA A 354 -7.18 -6.77 3.97
C ALA A 354 -6.33 -6.26 2.79
N ASP A 355 -5.02 -6.10 2.96
CA ASP A 355 -4.08 -5.76 1.87
C ASP A 355 -3.90 -6.96 0.92
N LYS A 356 -3.72 -8.16 1.46
CA LYS A 356 -3.66 -9.41 0.67
C LYS A 356 -4.93 -9.64 -0.16
N ALA A 357 -6.11 -9.54 0.46
CA ALA A 357 -7.38 -9.67 -0.24
C ALA A 357 -7.58 -8.60 -1.34
N ARG A 358 -7.07 -7.37 -1.14
CA ARG A 358 -7.08 -6.33 -2.19
C ARG A 358 -6.10 -6.62 -3.32
N ALA A 359 -4.92 -7.17 -3.03
CA ALA A 359 -3.96 -7.59 -4.06
C ALA A 359 -4.49 -8.78 -4.88
N GLU A 360 -5.08 -9.78 -4.23
CA GLU A 360 -5.72 -10.94 -4.87
C GLU A 360 -6.91 -10.52 -5.75
N ALA A 361 -7.77 -9.63 -5.27
CA ALA A 361 -8.86 -9.08 -6.07
C ALA A 361 -8.36 -8.27 -7.28
N GLY A 362 -7.26 -7.52 -7.14
CA GLY A 362 -6.60 -6.81 -8.24
C GLY A 362 -6.03 -7.76 -9.30
N MET A 363 -5.40 -8.85 -8.87
CA MET A 363 -4.91 -9.92 -9.76
C MET A 363 -6.07 -10.59 -10.52
N ALA A 364 -7.12 -11.03 -9.82
CA ALA A 364 -8.27 -11.69 -10.43
C ALA A 364 -9.02 -10.78 -11.43
N GLN A 365 -9.15 -9.49 -11.13
CA GLN A 365 -9.75 -8.51 -12.05
C GLN A 365 -8.87 -8.26 -13.28
N LYS A 366 -7.53 -8.28 -13.13
CA LYS A 366 -6.60 -8.21 -14.27
C LYS A 366 -6.72 -9.46 -15.14
N GLU A 367 -6.63 -10.64 -14.56
CA GLU A 367 -6.76 -11.94 -15.26
C GLU A 367 -8.07 -12.04 -16.03
N LYS A 368 -9.19 -11.58 -15.44
CA LYS A 368 -10.47 -11.44 -16.13
C LYS A 368 -10.34 -10.56 -17.38
N SER A 369 -9.75 -9.37 -17.27
CA SER A 369 -9.60 -8.45 -18.42
C SER A 369 -8.65 -8.98 -19.51
N ASP A 370 -7.60 -9.72 -19.13
CA ASP A 370 -6.70 -10.42 -20.05
C ASP A 370 -7.43 -11.55 -20.79
N MET A 371 -8.30 -12.31 -20.10
CA MET A 371 -9.16 -13.34 -20.69
C MET A 371 -10.25 -12.76 -21.61
N GLU A 372 -10.87 -11.63 -21.24
CA GLU A 372 -11.83 -10.90 -22.08
C GLU A 372 -11.16 -10.39 -23.37
N ARG A 373 -9.92 -9.88 -23.30
CA ARG A 373 -9.14 -9.54 -24.50
C ARG A 373 -8.89 -10.75 -25.40
N ILE A 374 -8.40 -11.87 -24.83
CA ILE A 374 -8.14 -13.11 -25.59
C ILE A 374 -9.43 -13.66 -26.24
N ALA A 375 -10.59 -13.49 -25.59
CA ALA A 375 -11.88 -13.85 -26.17
C ALA A 375 -12.24 -12.96 -27.38
N MET A 376 -12.05 -11.64 -27.29
CA MET A 376 -12.23 -10.71 -28.41
C MET A 376 -11.28 -11.01 -29.58
N ASP A 377 -10.01 -11.27 -29.30
CA ASP A 377 -9.01 -11.64 -30.32
C ASP A 377 -9.44 -12.92 -31.06
N ARG A 378 -9.90 -13.94 -30.32
CA ARG A 378 -10.42 -15.21 -30.88
C ARG A 378 -11.66 -14.99 -31.74
N LEU A 379 -12.60 -14.15 -31.31
CA LEU A 379 -13.77 -13.78 -32.12
C LEU A 379 -13.35 -13.08 -33.42
N ALA A 380 -12.45 -12.10 -33.34
CA ALA A 380 -11.91 -11.43 -34.53
C ALA A 380 -11.16 -12.39 -35.48
N HIS A 381 -10.54 -13.46 -34.97
CA HIS A 381 -9.98 -14.54 -35.79
C HIS A 381 -11.07 -15.39 -36.46
N ILE A 382 -12.14 -15.75 -35.74
CA ILE A 382 -13.28 -16.52 -36.26
C ILE A 382 -13.98 -15.74 -37.39
N GLU A 383 -14.27 -14.45 -37.20
CA GLU A 383 -14.88 -13.62 -38.24
C GLU A 383 -14.00 -13.52 -39.51
N ARG A 384 -12.68 -13.40 -39.34
CA ARG A 384 -11.74 -13.37 -40.48
C ARG A 384 -11.73 -14.69 -41.24
N ALA A 385 -11.84 -15.82 -40.55
CA ALA A 385 -11.99 -17.13 -41.17
C ALA A 385 -13.35 -17.25 -41.90
N GLN A 386 -14.45 -16.84 -41.27
CA GLN A 386 -15.79 -16.83 -41.88
C GLN A 386 -15.84 -16.01 -43.16
N ARG A 387 -15.33 -14.77 -43.15
CA ARG A 387 -15.24 -13.90 -44.34
C ARG A 387 -14.44 -14.54 -45.49
N LYS A 388 -13.41 -15.35 -45.21
CA LYS A 388 -12.68 -16.08 -46.26
C LYS A 388 -13.41 -17.36 -46.70
N ILE A 389 -14.13 -18.05 -45.82
CA ILE A 389 -15.03 -19.16 -46.20
C ILE A 389 -16.09 -18.66 -47.17
N GLU A 390 -16.83 -17.60 -46.83
CA GLU A 390 -17.83 -16.99 -47.73
C GLU A 390 -17.24 -16.58 -49.09
N SER A 391 -15.98 -16.12 -49.11
CA SER A 391 -15.28 -15.80 -50.36
C SER A 391 -14.98 -17.06 -51.17
N LEU A 392 -14.45 -18.10 -50.54
CA LEU A 392 -14.19 -19.40 -51.19
C LEU A 392 -15.49 -20.07 -51.66
N GLU A 393 -16.60 -19.88 -50.96
CA GLU A 393 -17.92 -20.33 -51.39
C GLU A 393 -18.41 -19.56 -52.62
N ARG A 394 -18.28 -18.23 -52.65
CA ARG A 394 -18.57 -17.41 -53.84
C ARG A 394 -17.67 -17.78 -55.02
N GLU A 395 -16.36 -17.97 -54.79
CA GLU A 395 -15.38 -18.45 -55.77
C GLU A 395 -15.80 -19.84 -56.31
N LYS A 396 -16.21 -20.77 -55.44
CA LYS A 396 -16.73 -22.11 -55.79
C LYS A 396 -18.02 -22.03 -56.61
N TYR A 397 -18.98 -21.19 -56.24
CA TYR A 397 -20.23 -21.05 -57.00
C TYR A 397 -19.98 -20.54 -58.42
N ASN A 398 -19.07 -19.57 -58.59
CA ASN A 398 -18.67 -19.09 -59.92
C ASN A 398 -18.05 -20.21 -60.77
N VAL A 399 -17.11 -20.98 -60.21
CA VAL A 399 -16.47 -22.11 -60.91
C VAL A 399 -17.46 -23.23 -61.24
N VAL A 400 -18.48 -23.46 -60.40
CA VAL A 400 -19.56 -24.42 -60.70
C VAL A 400 -20.45 -23.93 -61.83
N ASP A 401 -20.76 -22.62 -61.89
CA ASP A 401 -21.53 -22.03 -62.99
C ASP A 401 -20.74 -22.06 -64.31
N GLU A 402 -19.45 -21.72 -64.29
CA GLU A 402 -18.54 -21.85 -65.42
C GLU A 402 -18.44 -23.31 -65.92
N LEU A 403 -18.30 -24.28 -65.00
CA LEU A 403 -18.24 -25.70 -65.34
C LEU A 403 -19.56 -26.20 -65.93
N ASN A 404 -20.71 -25.74 -65.44
CA ASN A 404 -22.01 -26.06 -66.03
C ASN A 404 -22.12 -25.48 -67.44
N ARG A 405 -21.78 -24.20 -67.66
CA ARG A 405 -21.75 -23.60 -69.02
C ARG A 405 -20.84 -24.36 -69.98
N VAL A 406 -19.68 -24.82 -69.52
CA VAL A 406 -18.78 -25.66 -70.32
C VAL A 406 -19.43 -27.00 -70.64
N ARG A 407 -20.04 -27.69 -69.66
CA ARG A 407 -20.76 -28.95 -69.89
C ARG A 407 -21.95 -28.78 -70.84
N ASP A 408 -22.69 -27.68 -70.74
CA ASP A 408 -23.80 -27.39 -71.64
C ASP A 408 -23.28 -27.18 -73.08
N SER A 409 -22.17 -26.46 -73.25
CA SER A 409 -21.51 -26.32 -74.56
C SER A 409 -20.87 -27.63 -75.08
N GLU A 410 -20.45 -28.53 -74.19
CA GLU A 410 -19.98 -29.88 -74.51
C GLU A 410 -21.15 -30.77 -74.98
N ASN A 411 -22.29 -30.71 -74.30
CA ASN A 411 -23.52 -31.41 -74.69
C ASN A 411 -24.06 -30.90 -76.04
N ASP A 412 -24.07 -29.60 -76.27
CA ASP A 412 -24.43 -28.99 -77.56
C ASP A 412 -23.47 -29.45 -78.67
N ALA A 413 -22.15 -29.47 -78.39
CA ALA A 413 -21.15 -29.95 -79.34
C ALA A 413 -21.29 -31.45 -79.65
N LEU A 414 -21.50 -32.29 -78.65
CA LEU A 414 -21.74 -33.73 -78.80
C LEU A 414 -23.03 -34.01 -79.59
N THR A 415 -24.11 -33.27 -79.29
CA THR A 415 -25.37 -33.34 -80.05
C THR A 415 -25.13 -32.95 -81.51
N ARG A 416 -24.35 -31.90 -81.75
CA ARG A 416 -24.02 -31.45 -83.11
C ARG A 416 -23.05 -32.38 -83.85
N VAL A 417 -22.19 -33.11 -83.15
CA VAL A 417 -21.37 -34.20 -83.73
C VAL A 417 -22.26 -35.36 -84.13
N SER A 418 -23.14 -35.83 -83.25
CA SER A 418 -24.11 -36.90 -83.56
C SER A 418 -25.00 -36.55 -84.76
N GLU A 419 -25.51 -35.32 -84.81
CA GLU A 419 -26.21 -34.78 -85.99
C GLU A 419 -25.39 -34.81 -87.29
N LEU A 420 -24.07 -34.71 -87.22
CA LEU A 420 -23.19 -34.73 -88.39
C LEU A 420 -22.80 -36.17 -88.76
N GLU A 421 -22.63 -37.04 -87.77
CA GLU A 421 -22.42 -38.48 -87.95
C GLU A 421 -23.62 -39.14 -88.63
N GLU A 422 -24.86 -38.87 -88.20
CA GLU A 422 -26.08 -39.33 -88.88
C GLU A 422 -26.15 -38.85 -90.35
N LYS A 423 -25.73 -37.61 -90.61
CA LYS A 423 -25.65 -37.04 -91.97
C LYS A 423 -24.50 -37.62 -92.81
N VAL A 424 -23.47 -38.19 -92.19
CA VAL A 424 -22.42 -38.94 -92.88
C VAL A 424 -22.91 -40.36 -93.16
N GLU A 425 -23.48 -41.05 -92.18
CA GLU A 425 -24.03 -42.41 -92.34
C GLU A 425 -25.13 -42.45 -93.42
N GLN A 426 -25.97 -41.41 -93.52
CA GLN A 426 -26.93 -41.30 -94.62
C GLN A 426 -26.26 -41.11 -95.99
N ARG A 427 -25.18 -40.32 -96.07
CA ARG A 427 -24.42 -40.17 -97.33
C ARG A 427 -23.70 -41.44 -97.71
N GLU A 428 -23.21 -42.22 -96.75
CA GLU A 428 -22.59 -43.52 -96.98
C GLU A 428 -23.63 -44.51 -97.53
N LYS A 429 -24.84 -44.56 -96.95
CA LYS A 429 -25.97 -45.33 -97.50
C LYS A 429 -26.35 -44.88 -98.92
N ASP A 430 -26.37 -43.57 -99.19
CA ASP A 430 -26.66 -43.03 -100.52
C ASP A 430 -25.56 -43.42 -101.54
N ILE A 431 -24.28 -43.44 -101.11
CA ILE A 431 -23.13 -43.88 -101.93
C ILE A 431 -23.20 -45.39 -102.19
N ASP A 432 -23.48 -46.21 -101.17
CA ASP A 432 -23.63 -47.67 -101.34
C ASP A 432 -24.79 -48.02 -102.27
N ALA A 433 -25.92 -47.29 -102.18
CA ALA A 433 -27.03 -47.43 -103.11
C ALA A 433 -26.64 -47.05 -104.56
N LEU A 434 -25.80 -46.04 -104.75
CA LEU A 434 -25.21 -45.71 -106.05
C LEU A 434 -24.22 -46.78 -106.53
N LEU A 435 -23.43 -47.37 -105.64
CA LEU A 435 -22.46 -48.42 -105.97
C LEU A 435 -23.12 -49.76 -106.33
N GLU A 436 -24.23 -50.15 -105.69
CA GLU A 436 -25.03 -51.30 -106.15
C GLU A 436 -25.80 -50.99 -107.45
N LYS A 437 -26.22 -49.73 -107.67
CA LYS A 437 -26.80 -49.33 -108.96
C LYS A 437 -25.76 -49.40 -110.09
N ASP A 438 -24.52 -49.01 -109.84
CA ASP A 438 -23.43 -49.17 -110.80
C ASP A 438 -22.98 -50.64 -110.92
N GLY A 439 -22.99 -51.40 -109.83
CA GLY A 439 -22.72 -52.84 -109.81
C GLY A 439 -23.73 -53.64 -110.61
N THR A 440 -25.02 -53.30 -110.52
CA THR A 440 -26.10 -53.88 -111.35
C THR A 440 -25.98 -53.44 -112.81
N ASN A 441 -25.69 -52.16 -113.09
CA ASN A 441 -25.39 -51.71 -114.47
C ASN A 441 -24.21 -52.47 -115.08
N ARG A 442 -23.13 -52.69 -114.31
CA ARG A 442 -21.97 -53.49 -114.74
C ARG A 442 -22.33 -54.96 -114.98
N ARG A 443 -23.10 -55.60 -114.08
CA ARG A 443 -23.62 -56.97 -114.27
C ARG A 443 -24.44 -57.09 -115.55
N ASN A 444 -25.35 -56.14 -115.80
CA ASN A 444 -26.18 -56.09 -117.01
C ASN A 444 -25.31 -55.96 -118.28
N ASN A 445 -24.34 -55.03 -118.27
CA ASN A 445 -23.40 -54.87 -119.39
C ASN A 445 -22.55 -56.13 -119.63
N THR A 446 -22.09 -56.83 -118.58
CA THR A 446 -21.39 -58.11 -118.74
C THR A 446 -22.30 -59.19 -119.33
N GLN A 447 -23.58 -59.29 -118.94
CA GLN A 447 -24.51 -60.24 -119.57
C GLN A 447 -24.77 -59.93 -121.05
N ILE A 448 -24.86 -58.65 -121.43
CA ILE A 448 -25.00 -58.24 -122.84
C ILE A 448 -23.73 -58.60 -123.64
N LEU A 449 -22.53 -58.37 -123.07
CA LEU A 449 -21.27 -58.76 -123.70
C LEU A 449 -21.10 -60.28 -123.80
N GLU A 450 -21.58 -61.04 -122.81
CA GLU A 450 -21.53 -62.50 -122.79
C GLU A 450 -22.51 -63.11 -123.83
N GLN A 451 -23.70 -62.54 -123.97
CA GLN A 451 -24.63 -62.88 -125.07
C GLN A 451 -24.01 -62.61 -126.45
N LEU A 452 -23.38 -61.45 -126.64
CA LEU A 452 -22.68 -61.12 -127.89
C LEU A 452 -21.53 -62.10 -128.17
N LEU A 453 -20.73 -62.45 -127.15
CA LEU A 453 -19.64 -63.42 -127.26
C LEU A 453 -20.14 -64.81 -127.68
N GLU A 454 -21.29 -65.23 -127.16
CA GLU A 454 -21.89 -66.52 -127.53
C GLU A 454 -22.42 -66.50 -128.97
N THR A 455 -23.03 -65.41 -129.44
CA THR A 455 -23.41 -65.28 -130.86
C THR A 455 -22.21 -65.27 -131.81
N GLU A 456 -21.08 -64.68 -131.40
CA GLU A 456 -19.80 -64.80 -132.14
C GLU A 456 -19.30 -66.25 -132.17
N ARG A 457 -19.35 -66.98 -131.05
CA ARG A 457 -18.99 -68.42 -130.99
C ARG A 457 -19.85 -69.27 -131.93
N GLU A 458 -21.16 -69.03 -131.98
CA GLU A 458 -22.07 -69.72 -132.91
C GLU A 458 -21.71 -69.43 -134.38
N ALA A 459 -21.43 -68.18 -134.72
CA ALA A 459 -20.98 -67.79 -136.06
C ALA A 459 -19.64 -68.46 -136.42
N HIS A 460 -18.70 -68.50 -135.47
CA HIS A 460 -17.39 -69.11 -135.65
C HIS A 460 -17.47 -70.64 -135.81
N ALA A 461 -18.39 -71.30 -135.11
CA ALA A 461 -18.69 -72.72 -135.28
C ALA A 461 -19.29 -73.02 -136.67
N GLN A 462 -20.22 -72.19 -137.16
CA GLN A 462 -20.71 -72.30 -138.54
C GLN A 462 -19.61 -72.08 -139.59
N ALA A 463 -18.64 -71.20 -139.33
CA ALA A 463 -17.49 -71.01 -140.21
C ALA A 463 -16.58 -72.24 -140.21
N ASN A 464 -16.30 -72.84 -139.04
CA ASN A 464 -15.47 -74.04 -138.94
C ASN A 464 -16.11 -75.26 -139.62
N ASN A 465 -17.43 -75.47 -139.44
CA ASN A 465 -18.17 -76.54 -140.12
C ASN A 465 -18.11 -76.41 -141.67
N ARG A 466 -18.10 -75.17 -142.21
CA ARG A 466 -17.88 -74.93 -143.64
C ARG A 466 -16.44 -75.26 -144.07
N ALA A 467 -15.45 -74.97 -143.24
CA ALA A 467 -14.06 -75.31 -143.50
C ALA A 467 -13.81 -76.84 -143.48
N GLU A 468 -14.42 -77.56 -142.55
CA GLU A 468 -14.35 -79.04 -142.50
C GLU A 468 -15.02 -79.69 -143.72
N ALA A 469 -16.19 -79.19 -144.14
CA ALA A 469 -16.84 -79.66 -145.36
C ALA A 469 -15.96 -79.47 -146.62
N LEU A 470 -15.24 -78.34 -146.72
CA LEU A 470 -14.26 -78.11 -147.79
C LEU A 470 -13.02 -79.00 -147.64
N SER A 471 -12.54 -79.25 -146.42
CA SER A 471 -11.41 -80.16 -146.15
C SER A 471 -11.69 -81.59 -146.62
N ILE A 472 -12.91 -82.10 -146.39
CA ILE A 472 -13.36 -83.42 -146.87
C ILE A 472 -13.40 -83.46 -148.41
N GLN A 473 -13.84 -82.38 -149.08
CA GLN A 473 -13.76 -82.28 -150.55
C GLN A 473 -12.30 -82.27 -151.04
N LEU A 474 -11.40 -81.61 -150.31
CA LEU A 474 -9.98 -81.53 -150.65
C LEU A 474 -9.28 -82.89 -150.50
N GLN A 475 -9.56 -83.65 -149.42
CA GLN A 475 -9.07 -85.02 -149.26
C GLN A 475 -9.61 -85.97 -150.36
N SER A 476 -10.88 -85.82 -150.74
CA SER A 476 -11.49 -86.56 -151.86
C SER A 476 -10.81 -86.27 -153.21
N ALA A 477 -10.41 -85.01 -153.44
CA ALA A 477 -9.61 -84.63 -154.60
C ALA A 477 -8.18 -85.19 -154.53
N GLN A 478 -7.53 -85.14 -153.36
CA GLN A 478 -6.18 -85.64 -153.16
C GLN A 478 -6.09 -87.16 -153.38
N ALA A 479 -7.05 -87.95 -152.90
CA ALA A 479 -7.09 -89.39 -153.13
C ALA A 479 -7.15 -89.76 -154.63
N LYS A 480 -7.78 -88.92 -155.47
CA LYS A 480 -7.73 -89.08 -156.94
C LYS A 480 -6.37 -88.70 -157.53
N ILE A 481 -5.73 -87.65 -157.02
CA ILE A 481 -4.37 -87.24 -157.41
C ILE A 481 -3.34 -88.32 -157.05
N ASP A 482 -3.49 -88.97 -155.91
CA ASP A 482 -2.58 -90.02 -155.44
C ASP A 482 -2.75 -91.33 -156.23
N SER A 483 -3.98 -91.67 -156.61
CA SER A 483 -4.27 -92.77 -157.55
C SER A 483 -3.60 -92.53 -158.92
N LEU A 484 -3.78 -91.34 -159.50
CA LEU A 484 -3.11 -90.95 -160.74
C LEU A 484 -1.59 -90.91 -160.61
N HIS A 485 -1.05 -90.55 -159.43
CA HIS A 485 0.38 -90.65 -159.15
C HIS A 485 0.89 -92.08 -159.10
N GLN A 486 0.10 -93.08 -158.69
CA GLN A 486 0.52 -94.49 -158.77
C GLN A 486 0.66 -94.96 -160.22
N GLU A 487 -0.26 -94.58 -161.12
CA GLU A 487 -0.13 -94.84 -162.56
C GLU A 487 1.09 -94.14 -163.16
N LEU A 488 1.29 -92.85 -162.85
CA LEU A 488 2.45 -92.08 -163.29
C LEU A 488 3.78 -92.61 -162.74
N THR A 489 3.78 -93.17 -161.51
CA THR A 489 4.98 -93.79 -160.90
C THR A 489 5.34 -95.11 -161.59
N LYS A 490 4.36 -95.84 -162.14
CA LYS A 490 4.60 -96.99 -163.02
C LYS A 490 5.27 -96.61 -164.35
N PHE A 491 5.10 -95.36 -164.81
CA PHE A 491 5.70 -94.83 -166.04
C PHE A 491 7.03 -94.09 -165.80
N ARG A 492 7.25 -93.56 -164.60
CA ARG A 492 8.44 -92.77 -164.19
C ARG A 492 9.65 -93.59 -163.70
N LEU A 493 9.77 -94.85 -164.13
CA LEU A 493 11.01 -95.63 -163.97
C LEU A 493 12.02 -95.42 -165.13
N ASN A 494 11.86 -94.32 -165.89
CA ASN A 494 12.86 -93.74 -166.78
C ASN A 494 13.13 -92.28 -166.35
N GLU A 495 14.42 -91.91 -166.30
CA GLU A 495 14.99 -90.57 -165.97
C GLU A 495 14.70 -90.03 -164.53
N ARG A 496 15.71 -89.85 -163.67
CA ARG A 496 16.68 -88.72 -163.55
C ARG A 496 16.03 -87.36 -163.17
N VAL A 497 16.61 -86.45 -162.37
CA VAL A 497 17.63 -86.38 -161.29
C VAL A 497 17.88 -84.87 -160.98
N SER A 498 17.79 -84.45 -159.71
CA SER A 498 18.40 -83.25 -159.04
C SER A 498 18.18 -81.78 -159.48
N ASP A 499 17.55 -80.95 -158.61
CA ASP A 499 18.09 -79.78 -157.82
C ASP A 499 16.99 -79.28 -156.81
N SER A 500 17.05 -78.37 -155.80
CA SER A 500 17.94 -77.29 -155.25
C SER A 500 17.75 -75.84 -155.80
N LYS A 501 18.11 -74.68 -155.16
CA LYS A 501 18.93 -74.33 -153.94
C LYS A 501 18.59 -72.91 -153.35
N LEU A 502 19.05 -72.61 -152.10
CA LEU A 502 19.46 -71.29 -151.51
C LEU A 502 18.46 -70.30 -150.80
N LYS A 503 18.82 -69.00 -150.63
CA LYS A 503 18.75 -68.18 -149.37
C LYS A 503 18.40 -66.66 -149.53
N ASN A 504 17.97 -66.04 -148.40
CA ASN A 504 18.16 -64.63 -147.92
C ASN A 504 17.25 -63.40 -148.35
N ALA A 505 16.77 -62.66 -147.31
CA ALA A 505 16.79 -61.18 -147.06
C ALA A 505 15.73 -60.14 -147.56
N SER A 506 15.16 -59.39 -146.56
CA SER A 506 14.96 -57.90 -146.46
C SER A 506 13.63 -57.15 -146.81
N HIS A 507 13.40 -56.04 -146.04
CA HIS A 507 12.57 -54.82 -146.25
C HIS A 507 11.00 -54.78 -146.10
N GLY A 508 10.47 -53.69 -145.50
CA GLY A 508 9.03 -53.29 -145.43
C GLY A 508 8.71 -52.20 -144.36
N LYS A 509 7.74 -51.27 -144.57
CA LYS A 509 7.66 -49.98 -143.77
C LYS A 509 6.30 -49.18 -143.78
N ARG A 510 5.83 -48.73 -142.59
CA ARG A 510 5.03 -47.50 -142.22
C ARG A 510 3.64 -47.10 -142.81
N LEU A 511 2.88 -46.34 -141.98
CA LEU A 511 2.22 -45.05 -142.35
C LEU A 511 2.16 -44.00 -141.18
N ARG A 512 1.06 -43.22 -140.97
CA ARG A 512 0.91 -42.01 -140.09
C ARG A 512 -0.60 -41.67 -139.77
N ILE A 513 -0.86 -40.68 -138.89
CA ILE A 513 -2.06 -39.78 -138.67
C ILE A 513 -2.90 -40.10 -137.39
N GLU A 514 -3.12 -39.26 -136.35
CA GLU A 514 -3.32 -37.78 -136.08
C GLU A 514 -4.83 -37.35 -136.01
N ASP A 515 -5.32 -36.33 -135.26
CA ASP A 515 -4.83 -34.99 -134.83
C ASP A 515 -5.40 -34.40 -133.47
N GLU A 516 -4.90 -33.20 -133.10
CA GLU A 516 -5.31 -32.01 -132.26
C GLU A 516 -6.76 -31.83 -131.65
N ILE A 517 -7.14 -30.95 -130.67
CA ILE A 517 -6.52 -29.93 -129.74
C ILE A 517 -7.48 -29.52 -128.55
N GLY A 518 -7.01 -28.79 -127.50
CA GLY A 518 -7.81 -27.93 -126.56
C GLY A 518 -7.46 -28.11 -125.05
N ASP A 519 -7.09 -27.14 -124.16
CA ASP A 519 -7.29 -25.68 -123.94
C ASP A 519 -8.58 -25.34 -123.12
N GLU A 520 -8.70 -24.36 -122.18
CA GLU A 520 -7.93 -23.14 -121.82
C GLU A 520 -8.04 -22.75 -120.29
N SER A 521 -7.15 -21.84 -119.82
CA SER A 521 -7.03 -20.96 -118.59
C SER A 521 -8.19 -20.77 -117.54
N MET A 522 -8.07 -20.10 -116.36
CA MET A 522 -7.19 -19.00 -115.86
C MET A 522 -7.06 -18.97 -114.29
N SER A 523 -6.27 -18.04 -113.72
CA SER A 523 -6.02 -17.81 -112.26
C SER A 523 -6.34 -16.31 -111.88
N PRO A 524 -5.77 -15.56 -110.89
CA PRO A 524 -4.97 -15.81 -109.66
C PRO A 524 -5.27 -14.90 -108.41
N ARG A 525 -4.49 -15.05 -107.30
CA ARG A 525 -3.91 -14.03 -106.33
C ARG A 525 -3.97 -14.48 -104.85
N ILE A 526 -2.88 -14.59 -104.05
CA ILE A 526 -1.91 -13.57 -103.51
C ILE A 526 -2.58 -12.71 -102.40
N ARG A 527 -2.12 -12.58 -101.13
CA ARG A 527 -0.75 -12.44 -100.52
C ARG A 527 -0.77 -12.86 -99.01
N GLY A 528 0.21 -13.57 -98.42
CA GLY A 528 1.31 -13.04 -97.54
C GLY A 528 0.95 -12.84 -96.04
N THR A 529 1.85 -12.81 -95.02
CA THR A 529 3.31 -13.08 -94.97
C THR A 529 3.88 -13.19 -93.52
N LYS A 530 4.77 -14.17 -93.24
CA LYS A 530 5.98 -14.17 -92.34
C LYS A 530 5.96 -13.80 -90.83
N ARG A 531 6.48 -14.75 -90.01
CA ARG A 531 7.52 -14.67 -88.90
C ARG A 531 7.34 -13.73 -87.67
N ALA A 532 8.01 -13.91 -86.51
CA ALA A 532 8.57 -15.07 -85.73
C ALA A 532 9.37 -14.56 -84.48
N LYS A 533 9.66 -15.44 -83.48
CA LYS A 533 10.56 -15.27 -82.29
C LYS A 533 10.07 -14.28 -81.19
N SER A 534 10.53 -14.26 -79.93
CA SER A 534 11.53 -15.00 -79.07
C SER A 534 10.87 -15.24 -77.68
N THR A 535 11.10 -16.26 -76.82
CA THR A 535 12.30 -16.86 -76.17
C THR A 535 13.10 -15.98 -75.17
N SER A 536 12.83 -16.09 -73.85
CA SER A 536 13.83 -16.07 -72.75
C SER A 536 13.24 -16.38 -71.35
N HIS A 537 14.09 -16.90 -70.45
CA HIS A 537 13.93 -17.11 -68.98
C HIS A 537 15.32 -16.76 -68.33
N PRO A 538 15.68 -17.14 -67.07
CA PRO A 538 15.19 -16.75 -65.72
C PRO A 538 16.34 -16.22 -64.77
N ILE A 539 16.15 -16.28 -63.43
CA ILE A 539 17.15 -16.40 -62.30
C ILE A 539 17.48 -15.18 -61.38
N GLY A 540 17.61 -15.47 -60.06
CA GLY A 540 18.03 -14.62 -58.92
C GLY A 540 16.98 -14.66 -57.76
N TYR A 541 17.19 -15.09 -56.49
CA TYR A 541 18.33 -15.25 -55.55
C TYR A 541 19.04 -13.90 -55.21
N THR A 542 19.29 -13.47 -53.96
CA THR A 542 19.27 -14.08 -52.58
C THR A 542 18.91 -13.05 -51.46
N PRO A 543 18.68 -13.47 -50.18
CA PRO A 543 18.53 -12.63 -48.96
C PRO A 543 19.82 -12.63 -48.08
N PRO A 544 19.81 -12.48 -46.72
CA PRO A 544 19.46 -11.35 -45.84
C PRO A 544 20.59 -10.93 -44.84
N GLU A 545 20.33 -9.91 -43.99
CA GLU A 545 20.97 -9.69 -42.65
C GLU A 545 19.82 -9.42 -41.65
N ASP A 546 19.77 -9.83 -40.37
CA ASP A 546 20.74 -9.87 -39.25
C ASP A 546 21.10 -8.47 -38.70
N GLY A 547 21.19 -8.21 -37.38
CA GLY A 547 21.06 -9.11 -36.23
C GLY A 547 20.78 -8.37 -34.90
N SER A 548 20.92 -9.07 -33.77
CA SER A 548 20.59 -8.61 -32.40
C SER A 548 21.74 -7.92 -31.65
N SER A 549 21.42 -7.08 -30.65
CA SER A 549 22.17 -6.80 -29.39
C SER A 549 21.80 -5.42 -28.78
N PHE A 550 21.99 -5.09 -27.49
CA PHE A 550 21.90 -5.85 -26.22
C PHE A 550 21.58 -4.82 -25.10
N PHE A 551 21.62 -5.21 -23.82
CA PHE A 551 21.56 -4.30 -22.66
C PHE A 551 22.72 -3.30 -22.62
N GLU A 552 22.48 -2.11 -22.05
CA GLU A 552 23.32 -1.58 -20.96
C GLU A 552 22.50 -0.70 -20.01
N CYS A 553 23.01 -0.47 -18.80
CA CYS A 553 22.38 0.30 -17.72
C CYS A 553 23.50 0.91 -16.87
N ASP A 554 23.42 2.19 -16.51
CA ASP A 554 24.32 2.80 -15.52
C ASP A 554 23.65 3.92 -14.72
N ASP A 555 24.02 4.04 -13.45
CA ASP A 555 23.69 5.15 -12.56
C ASP A 555 24.84 6.17 -12.59
N ASN A 556 24.57 7.46 -12.43
CA ASN A 556 25.65 8.35 -11.99
C ASN A 556 25.22 9.56 -11.16
N ILE A 557 26.15 10.04 -10.34
CA ILE A 557 25.92 10.99 -9.25
C ILE A 557 26.74 12.27 -9.50
N HIS A 558 26.29 13.37 -8.89
CA HIS A 558 26.92 14.69 -8.79
C HIS A 558 26.64 15.71 -9.92
N SER A 559 25.91 16.75 -9.55
CA SER A 559 26.28 18.12 -9.88
C SER A 559 26.28 18.97 -8.61
N LEU A 560 27.31 19.80 -8.42
CA LEU A 560 27.47 20.65 -7.24
C LEU A 560 27.46 22.11 -7.71
N GLN A 561 26.46 22.90 -7.31
CA GLN A 561 26.38 24.30 -7.74
C GLN A 561 25.82 25.26 -6.68
N THR A 562 26.76 25.91 -6.00
CA THR A 562 26.73 27.30 -5.47
C THR A 562 25.38 28.02 -5.29
N THR A 563 25.03 28.34 -4.03
CA THR A 563 24.15 29.49 -3.68
C THR A 563 24.89 30.49 -2.77
N ASP A 564 25.59 31.46 -3.38
CA ASP A 564 26.55 32.38 -2.72
C ASP A 564 25.93 33.49 -1.83
N ASP A 565 24.72 33.28 -1.30
CA ASP A 565 24.01 34.24 -0.42
C ASP A 565 23.23 33.60 0.75
N ASP A 566 23.12 32.27 0.85
CA ASP A 566 22.32 31.63 1.90
C ASP A 566 22.92 31.79 3.32
N TYR A 567 24.22 32.07 3.44
CA TYR A 567 24.90 32.21 4.74
C TYR A 567 24.32 33.35 5.60
N LYS A 568 23.78 34.43 4.99
CA LYS A 568 23.11 35.52 5.71
C LYS A 568 21.83 35.06 6.42
N LYS A 569 21.20 33.98 5.98
CA LYS A 569 20.01 33.37 6.60
C LYS A 569 20.36 32.52 7.83
N LEU A 570 21.63 32.15 8.03
CA LEU A 570 22.06 31.31 9.15
C LEU A 570 21.77 31.96 10.51
N THR A 571 21.44 31.12 11.49
CA THR A 571 21.30 31.51 12.90
C THR A 571 22.67 31.62 13.56
N VAL A 572 22.75 32.41 14.64
CA VAL A 572 23.97 32.64 15.44
C VAL A 572 24.70 31.34 15.80
N GLN A 573 23.97 30.28 16.16
CA GLN A 573 24.56 28.98 16.48
C GLN A 573 25.19 28.28 15.26
N LYS A 574 24.54 28.32 14.08
CA LYS A 574 25.10 27.74 12.85
C LYS A 574 26.35 28.50 12.39
N LEU A 575 26.36 29.83 12.45
CA LEU A 575 27.54 30.65 12.15
C LEU A 575 28.72 30.31 13.06
N LYS A 576 28.48 30.11 14.37
CA LYS A 576 29.54 29.68 15.31
C LYS A 576 30.09 28.29 14.96
N LEU A 577 29.23 27.32 14.65
CA LEU A 577 29.68 25.97 14.27
C LEU A 577 30.49 25.97 12.98
N GLU A 578 30.07 26.74 11.97
CA GLU A 578 30.78 26.81 10.70
C GLU A 578 32.14 27.53 10.84
N LEU A 579 32.22 28.60 11.64
CA LEU A 579 33.49 29.25 11.99
C LEU A 579 34.46 28.30 12.72
N ILE A 580 33.97 27.47 13.64
CA ILE A 580 34.78 26.44 14.32
C ILE A 580 35.25 25.38 13.32
N LYS A 581 34.37 24.92 12.43
CA LYS A 581 34.66 23.94 11.36
C LYS A 581 35.69 24.44 10.35
N HIS A 582 35.77 25.75 10.12
CA HIS A 582 36.81 26.41 9.32
C HIS A 582 38.06 26.82 10.14
N ASN A 583 38.24 26.29 11.36
CA ASN A 583 39.38 26.55 12.26
C ASN A 583 39.52 28.01 12.74
N TYR A 584 38.48 28.84 12.65
CA TYR A 584 38.47 30.22 13.19
C TYR A 584 37.92 30.30 14.64
N GLY A 585 38.06 29.21 15.40
CA GLY A 585 37.58 29.11 16.79
C GLY A 585 38.23 30.11 17.75
N ASP A 586 39.51 30.42 17.57
CA ASP A 586 40.24 31.35 18.45
C ASP A 586 39.77 32.80 18.25
N GLN A 587 39.55 33.20 16.99
CA GLN A 587 39.00 34.51 16.63
C GLN A 587 37.55 34.68 17.13
N LEU A 588 36.81 33.57 17.25
CA LEU A 588 35.48 33.54 17.85
C LEU A 588 35.53 33.69 19.39
N LEU A 589 36.63 33.31 20.05
CA LEU A 589 36.84 33.48 21.50
C LEU A 589 37.25 34.91 21.88
N GLU A 590 37.96 35.64 21.01
CA GLU A 590 38.26 37.07 21.20
C GLU A 590 36.97 37.91 21.24
N LEU A 591 35.97 37.57 20.43
CA LEU A 591 34.66 38.21 20.41
C LEU A 591 33.80 37.82 21.62
N LYS A 592 34.06 38.43 22.78
CA LYS A 592 33.22 38.28 23.99
C LYS A 592 31.78 38.75 23.72
N ASN A 593 30.85 37.79 23.65
CA ASN A 593 29.42 37.95 23.31
C ASN A 593 29.15 38.60 21.93
N PRO A 594 29.38 37.87 20.82
CA PRO A 594 29.19 38.41 19.47
C PRO A 594 27.71 38.44 19.09
N LYS A 595 27.26 39.59 18.58
CA LYS A 595 25.96 39.73 17.87
C LYS A 595 26.04 39.05 16.50
N LYS A 596 24.88 38.75 15.88
CA LYS A 596 24.82 38.06 14.57
C LYS A 596 25.68 38.75 13.51
N ASP A 597 25.66 40.08 13.47
CA ASP A 597 26.32 40.88 12.44
C ASP A 597 27.85 40.80 12.54
N ALA A 598 28.39 40.71 13.77
CA ALA A 598 29.80 40.48 14.01
C ALA A 598 30.26 39.07 13.60
N LEU A 599 29.38 38.06 13.72
CA LEU A 599 29.65 36.71 13.22
C LEU A 599 29.57 36.63 11.70
N LEU A 600 28.63 37.36 11.07
CA LEU A 600 28.56 37.46 9.62
C LEU A 600 29.80 38.15 9.05
N ALA A 601 30.22 39.29 9.60
CA ALA A 601 31.43 39.99 9.15
C ALA A 601 32.70 39.13 9.31
N LEU A 602 32.82 38.35 10.40
CA LEU A 602 33.95 37.42 10.58
C LEU A 602 33.89 36.23 9.61
N TYR A 603 32.69 35.72 9.31
CA TYR A 603 32.48 34.67 8.30
C TYR A 603 32.76 35.16 6.87
N GLU A 604 32.27 36.35 6.50
CA GLU A 604 32.54 37.00 5.21
C GLU A 604 34.04 37.25 5.01
N LYS A 605 34.73 37.76 6.05
CA LYS A 605 36.17 38.03 6.02
C LYS A 605 37.03 36.78 6.01
N CYS A 606 36.77 35.81 6.89
CA CYS A 606 37.67 34.68 7.13
C CYS A 606 37.32 33.43 6.31
N VAL A 607 36.03 33.17 6.05
CA VAL A 607 35.59 31.97 5.29
C VAL A 607 35.32 32.30 3.82
N LEU A 608 34.71 33.45 3.51
CA LEU A 608 34.41 33.84 2.13
C LEU A 608 35.48 34.73 1.48
N GLN A 609 36.46 35.22 2.27
CA GLN A 609 37.52 36.16 1.83
C GLN A 609 36.99 37.44 1.15
N LYS A 610 35.75 37.84 1.45
CA LYS A 610 35.13 39.07 0.97
C LYS A 610 35.63 40.21 1.89
N SER A 611 36.27 41.22 1.29
CA SER A 611 36.98 42.32 1.98
C SER A 611 36.08 43.51 2.32
#